data_AF-A0A2E8U8C8-F1
#
_entry.id   AF-A0A2E8U8C8-F1
#
_cell.length_a   1.000
_cell.length_b   1.000
_cell.length_c   1.000
_cell.angle_alpha   90.00
_cell.angle_beta   90.00
_cell.angle_gamma   90.00
#
_symmetry.space_group_name_H-M   'P 1'
#
loop_
_entity.id
_entity.type
_entity.pdbx_description
1 polymer ?
#
loop_
_entity_poly.entity_id
_entity_poly.type
_entity_poly.pdbx_seq_one_letter_code
_entity_poly.pdbx_strand_id
1 'polypeptide(L)'
;MQREPRETPALLAEFQAARGINANLDRAIEKLEGELSNPGALVVRARSLTERNAITLQVVPLSLHTLDATARAFRSSRLSGDGARAFGTLSSETDFDAIQSRACPI
;
A
#
# COMPACT_ATOMS: atom_id res chain seq x y z
N MET A 1 -10.01 6.11 -14.41
CA MET A 1 -9.22 7.33 -14.76
C MET A 1 -9.66 8.01 -16.07
N GLN A 2 -9.37 7.50 -17.28
CA GLN A 2 -9.87 8.15 -18.52
C GLN A 2 -11.36 7.92 -18.77
N ARG A 3 -11.86 6.73 -18.42
CA ARG A 3 -13.26 6.35 -18.59
C ARG A 3 -14.18 6.91 -17.49
N GLU A 4 -13.63 7.02 -16.28
CA GLU A 4 -14.33 7.48 -15.08
C GLU A 4 -13.48 8.57 -14.39
N PRO A 5 -13.74 9.85 -14.66
CA PRO A 5 -12.92 10.97 -14.15
C PRO A 5 -13.03 11.18 -12.64
N ARG A 6 -14.12 10.71 -12.01
CA ARG A 6 -14.40 10.89 -10.58
C ARG A 6 -13.64 9.93 -9.67
N GLU A 7 -13.09 8.85 -10.21
CA GLU A 7 -12.34 7.86 -9.44
C GLU A 7 -11.05 8.44 -8.85
N THR A 8 -10.33 9.26 -9.64
CA THR A 8 -9.03 9.78 -9.23
C THR A 8 -9.15 10.73 -8.02
N PRO A 9 -10.06 11.73 -8.00
CA PRO A 9 -10.23 12.57 -6.82
C PRO A 9 -10.68 11.80 -5.57
N ALA A 10 -11.56 10.80 -5.72
CA ALA A 10 -12.00 9.98 -4.59
C ALA A 10 -10.84 9.16 -4.01
N LEU A 11 -10.03 8.55 -4.88
CA LEU A 11 -8.83 7.82 -4.49
C LEU A 11 -7.82 8.71 -3.76
N LEU A 12 -7.59 9.91 -4.27
CA LEU A 12 -6.69 10.87 -3.65
C LEU A 12 -7.21 11.34 -2.29
N ALA A 13 -8.52 11.50 -2.11
CA ALA A 13 -9.10 11.86 -0.82
C ALA A 13 -8.81 10.80 0.27
N GLU A 14 -8.91 9.51 -0.07
CA GLU A 14 -8.53 8.41 0.83
C GLU A 14 -7.05 8.48 1.21
N PHE A 15 -6.18 8.79 0.25
CA PHE A 15 -4.74 8.91 0.51
C PHE A 15 -4.43 10.11 1.41
N GLN A 16 -5.08 11.24 1.16
CA GLN A 16 -4.91 12.44 1.98
C GLN A 16 -5.34 12.21 3.44
N ALA A 17 -6.38 11.40 3.67
CA ALA A 17 -6.81 11.04 5.03
C ALA A 17 -5.72 10.28 5.84
N ALA A 18 -4.79 9.60 5.18
CA ALA A 18 -3.73 8.83 5.82
C ALA A 18 -2.35 9.53 5.88
N ARG A 19 -2.26 10.80 5.44
CA ARG A 19 -0.99 11.55 5.43
C ARG A 19 -0.43 11.73 6.84
N GLY A 20 0.89 11.61 6.97
CA GLY A 20 1.62 11.81 8.22
C GLY A 20 1.55 10.64 9.22
N ILE A 21 0.76 9.60 8.94
CA ILE A 21 0.66 8.41 9.80
C ILE A 21 1.91 7.52 9.67
N ASN A 22 2.50 7.47 8.47
CA ASN A 22 3.66 6.64 8.19
C ASN A 22 4.50 7.22 7.05
N ALA A 23 5.77 7.49 7.31
CA ALA A 23 6.67 8.11 6.32
C ALA A 23 6.85 7.30 5.03
N ASN A 24 6.75 5.97 5.08
CA ASN A 24 6.83 5.14 3.87
C ASN A 24 5.51 5.17 3.08
N LEU A 25 4.36 5.28 3.77
CA LEU A 25 3.06 5.50 3.13
C LEU A 25 3.04 6.87 2.45
N ASP A 26 3.51 7.90 3.13
CA ASP A 26 3.62 9.25 2.59
C ASP A 26 4.44 9.28 1.29
N ARG A 27 5.60 8.60 1.30
CA ARG A 27 6.43 8.46 0.10
C ARG A 27 5.73 7.69 -1.02
N ALA A 28 4.96 6.66 -0.69
CA ALA A 28 4.20 5.90 -1.67
C ALA A 28 3.08 6.74 -2.30
N ILE A 29 2.38 7.56 -1.50
CA ILE A 29 1.35 8.50 -1.97
C ILE A 29 1.97 9.55 -2.89
N GLU A 30 3.05 10.21 -2.47
CA GLU A 30 3.75 11.23 -3.28
C GLU A 30 4.24 10.67 -4.60
N LYS A 31 4.84 9.47 -4.58
CA LYS A 31 5.27 8.80 -5.81
C LYS A 31 4.08 8.59 -6.74
N LEU A 32 2.97 8.08 -6.22
CA LEU A 32 1.78 7.75 -6.98
C LEU A 32 1.12 9.01 -7.58
N GLU A 33 1.00 10.10 -6.83
CA GLU A 33 0.55 11.41 -7.32
C GLU A 33 1.44 11.91 -8.49
N GLY A 34 2.76 11.77 -8.35
CA GLY A 34 3.72 12.07 -9.42
C GLY A 34 3.53 11.19 -10.67
N GLU A 35 3.20 9.91 -10.51
CA GLU A 35 2.94 9.02 -11.64
C GLU A 35 1.63 9.34 -12.35
N LEU A 36 0.59 9.70 -11.60
CA LEU A 36 -0.73 10.04 -12.12
C LEU A 36 -0.77 11.40 -12.83
N SER A 37 0.07 12.34 -12.41
CA SER A 37 0.19 13.65 -13.07
C SER A 37 0.97 13.59 -14.40
N ASN A 38 1.66 12.48 -14.71
CA ASN A 38 2.35 12.28 -15.98
C ASN A 38 1.61 11.30 -16.90
N PRO A 39 0.77 11.78 -17.83
CA PRO A 39 0.04 10.93 -18.78
C PRO A 39 0.94 10.27 -19.83
N GLY A 40 2.20 10.69 -19.96
CA GLY A 40 3.16 10.10 -20.90
C GLY A 40 3.50 8.65 -20.56
N ALA A 41 3.43 7.76 -21.57
CA ALA A 41 3.75 6.34 -21.45
C ALA A 41 2.96 5.57 -20.38
N LEU A 42 1.74 6.01 -20.05
CA LEU A 42 0.89 5.40 -19.02
C LEU A 42 0.61 3.92 -19.32
N VAL A 43 0.45 3.55 -20.59
CA VAL A 43 0.26 2.16 -21.04
C VAL A 43 1.47 1.28 -20.69
N VAL A 44 2.70 1.77 -20.86
CA VAL A 44 3.93 1.02 -20.55
C VAL A 44 4.05 0.78 -19.05
N ARG A 45 3.65 1.77 -18.25
CA ARG A 45 3.79 1.74 -16.78
C ARG A 45 2.55 1.20 -16.06
N ALA A 46 1.47 0.89 -16.78
CA ALA A 46 0.17 0.54 -16.23
C ALA A 46 0.25 -0.53 -15.15
N ARG A 47 1.00 -1.63 -15.38
CA ARG A 47 1.14 -2.71 -14.39
C ARG A 47 1.76 -2.21 -13.08
N SER A 48 2.88 -1.49 -13.17
CA SER A 48 3.57 -0.97 -11.99
C SER A 48 2.77 0.12 -11.26
N LEU A 49 1.98 0.90 -12.01
CA LEU A 49 1.08 1.90 -11.45
C LEU A 49 -0.11 1.23 -10.73
N THR A 50 -0.70 0.20 -11.32
CA THR A 50 -1.78 -0.58 -10.70
C THR A 50 -1.30 -1.29 -9.44
N GLU A 51 -0.13 -1.89 -9.46
CA GLU A 51 0.48 -2.54 -8.29
C GLU A 51 0.64 -1.54 -7.13
N ARG A 52 1.22 -0.36 -7.40
CA ARG A 52 1.39 0.68 -6.38
C ARG A 52 0.06 1.22 -5.87
N ASN A 53 -0.89 1.48 -6.77
CA ASN A 53 -2.25 1.86 -6.39
C ASN A 53 -2.86 0.83 -5.43
N ALA A 54 -2.78 -0.46 -5.76
CA ALA A 54 -3.34 -1.53 -4.95
C ALA A 54 -2.67 -1.62 -3.57
N ILE A 55 -1.34 -1.53 -3.50
CA ILE A 55 -0.62 -1.55 -2.22
C ILE A 55 -0.99 -0.33 -1.38
N THR A 56 -0.93 0.89 -1.93
CA THR A 56 -1.27 2.11 -1.19
C THR A 56 -2.72 2.06 -0.68
N LEU A 57 -3.66 1.63 -1.53
CA LEU A 57 -5.07 1.45 -1.16
C LEU A 57 -5.28 0.43 -0.02
N GLN A 58 -4.48 -0.63 0.04
CA GLN A 58 -4.57 -1.59 1.13
C GLN A 58 -3.96 -1.03 2.42
N VAL A 59 -2.88 -0.26 2.33
CA VAL A 59 -2.17 0.26 3.51
C VAL A 59 -2.90 1.42 4.18
N VAL A 60 -3.62 2.26 3.43
CA VAL A 60 -4.39 3.40 3.97
C VAL A 60 -5.37 2.99 5.07
N PRO A 61 -6.36 2.09 4.84
CA PRO A 61 -7.31 1.69 5.87
C PRO A 61 -6.63 0.90 6.99
N LEU A 62 -5.61 0.10 6.69
CA LEU A 62 -4.81 -0.58 7.72
C LEU A 62 -4.12 0.43 8.64
N SER A 63 -3.60 1.53 8.11
CA SER A 63 -2.93 2.56 8.90
C SER A 63 -3.89 3.37 9.76
N LEU A 64 -5.12 3.57 9.29
CA LEU A 64 -6.14 4.34 9.99
C LEU A 64 -6.91 3.53 11.04
N HIS A 65 -7.13 2.24 10.79
CA HIS A 65 -8.14 1.47 11.53
C HIS A 65 -7.63 0.13 12.08
N THR A 66 -6.42 -0.33 11.77
CA THR A 66 -5.94 -1.65 12.19
C THR A 66 -4.47 -1.65 12.59
N LEU A 67 -4.20 -1.87 13.89
CA LEU A 67 -2.83 -1.89 14.43
C LEU A 67 -2.34 -3.30 14.79
N ASP A 68 -3.03 -4.34 14.33
CA ASP A 68 -2.69 -5.73 14.66
C ASP A 68 -1.39 -6.22 13.98
N ALA A 69 -0.94 -7.41 14.37
CA ALA A 69 0.27 -8.04 13.85
C ALA A 69 0.26 -8.16 12.31
N THR A 70 -0.90 -8.46 11.72
CA THR A 70 -1.04 -8.61 10.26
C THR A 70 -0.85 -7.26 9.56
N ALA A 71 -1.52 -6.22 10.05
CA ALA A 71 -1.43 -4.87 9.49
C ALA A 71 -0.01 -4.30 9.63
N ARG A 72 0.67 -4.49 10.77
CA ARG A 72 2.07 -4.09 10.95
C ARG A 72 3.00 -4.83 9.98
N ALA A 73 2.89 -6.15 9.88
CA ALA A 73 3.70 -6.95 8.98
C ALA A 73 3.46 -6.57 7.52
N PHE A 74 2.20 -6.35 7.13
CA PHE A 74 1.83 -5.92 5.78
C PHE A 74 2.46 -4.56 5.43
N ARG A 75 2.27 -3.55 6.28
CA ARG A 75 2.85 -2.21 6.08
C ARG A 75 4.37 -2.25 5.98
N SER A 76 5.02 -2.93 6.94
CA SER A 76 6.47 -3.03 6.99
C SER A 76 7.04 -3.67 5.72
N SER A 77 6.45 -4.77 5.25
CA SER A 77 7.01 -5.54 4.12
C SER A 77 6.64 -5.01 2.75
N ARG A 78 5.51 -4.31 2.59
CA ARG A 78 5.05 -3.81 1.29
C ARG A 78 5.43 -2.34 1.04
N LEU A 79 5.66 -1.55 2.08
CA LEU A 79 6.07 -0.13 1.94
C LEU A 79 7.59 0.11 2.04
N SER A 80 8.39 -0.87 2.47
CA SER A 80 9.85 -0.71 2.63
C SER A 80 10.61 -0.54 1.30
N GLY A 81 9.93 -0.63 0.15
CA GLY A 81 10.50 -0.32 -1.16
C GLY A 81 11.32 -1.45 -1.80
N ASP A 82 11.75 -2.44 -1.00
CA ASP A 82 12.54 -3.59 -1.47
C ASP A 82 11.71 -4.73 -2.05
N GLY A 83 10.38 -4.56 -2.12
CA GLY A 83 9.44 -5.43 -2.83
C GLY A 83 9.83 -6.90 -2.74
N ALA A 84 9.58 -7.53 -1.59
CA ALA A 84 9.93 -8.93 -1.33
C ALA A 84 9.69 -9.81 -2.57
N ARG A 85 10.77 -10.21 -3.24
CA ARG A 85 10.70 -10.99 -4.49
C ARG A 85 10.37 -12.47 -4.24
N ALA A 86 10.42 -12.89 -2.99
CA ALA A 86 10.08 -14.22 -2.51
C ALA A 86 9.24 -14.12 -1.23
N PHE A 87 8.43 -15.14 -0.95
CA PHE A 87 7.80 -15.29 0.35
C PHE A 87 8.84 -15.66 1.42
N GLY A 88 8.50 -15.43 2.69
CA GLY A 88 9.38 -15.75 3.82
C GLY A 88 10.42 -14.69 4.16
N THR A 89 10.28 -13.46 3.64
CA THR A 89 11.23 -12.34 3.88
C THR A 89 10.69 -11.31 4.87
N LEU A 90 9.78 -11.70 5.77
CA LEU A 90 9.29 -10.80 6.82
C LEU A 90 10.41 -10.58 7.86
N SER A 91 10.37 -9.44 8.55
CA SER A 91 11.30 -9.13 9.63
C SER A 91 11.24 -10.17 10.75
N SER A 92 12.37 -10.42 11.42
CA SER A 92 12.43 -11.22 12.65
C SER A 92 11.50 -10.70 13.76
N GLU A 93 11.20 -9.40 13.73
CA GLU A 93 10.31 -8.73 14.69
C GLU A 93 8.81 -8.94 14.40
N THR A 94 8.48 -9.78 13.41
CA THR A 94 7.10 -10.09 13.05
C THR A 94 6.51 -11.09 14.05
N ASP A 95 5.32 -10.78 14.57
CA ASP A 95 4.56 -11.70 15.43
C ASP A 95 3.86 -12.75 14.56
N PHE A 96 4.59 -13.82 14.24
CA PHE A 96 4.10 -14.92 13.40
C PHE A 96 2.97 -15.70 14.08
N ASP A 97 3.05 -15.90 15.39
CA ASP A 97 2.06 -16.67 16.16
C ASP A 97 0.68 -15.98 16.12
N ALA A 98 0.64 -14.66 16.30
CA ALA A 98 -0.60 -13.89 16.19
C ALA A 98 -1.18 -13.93 14.76
N ILE A 99 -0.34 -13.83 13.73
CA ILE A 99 -0.79 -13.93 12.33
C ILE A 99 -1.33 -15.32 12.03
N GLN A 100 -0.64 -16.37 12.48
CA GLN A 100 -1.05 -17.76 12.25
C GLN A 100 -2.35 -18.09 12.97
N SER A 101 -2.47 -17.70 14.25
CA SER A 101 -3.69 -17.93 15.05
C SER A 101 -4.92 -17.24 14.44
N ARG A 102 -4.73 -16.06 13.84
CA ARG A 102 -5.80 -15.35 13.12
C ARG A 102 -6.19 -16.04 11.81
N ALA A 103 -5.20 -16.53 11.06
CA ALA A 103 -5.41 -17.10 9.73
C ALA A 103 -5.94 -18.53 9.76
N CYS A 104 -5.51 -19.31 10.76
CA CYS A 104 -5.93 -20.69 10.98
C CYS A 104 -6.28 -20.89 12.46
N PRO A 105 -7.49 -20.48 12.88
CA PRO A 105 -7.99 -20.79 14.22
C PRO A 105 -8.12 -22.30 14.36
N ILE A 106 -7.46 -22.86 15.37
CA ILE A 106 -7.62 -24.27 15.77
C ILE A 106 -8.92 -24.51 16.51
#